data_AF-A0A7U8GTK4-F1
#
_entry.id   AF-A0A7U8GTK4-F1
#
_cell.length_a   1.000
_cell.length_b   1.000
_cell.length_c   1.000
_cell.angle_alpha   90.00
_cell.angle_beta   90.00
_cell.angle_gamma   90.00
#
_symmetry.space_group_name_H-M   'P 1'
#
loop_
_entity.id
_entity.type
_entity.pdbx_description
1 polymer ?
#
loop_
_entity_poly.entity_id
_entity_poly.type
_entity_poly.pdbx_seq_one_letter_code
_entity_poly.pdbx_strand_id
1 'polypeptide(L)'
;MLNSEEAQLLLATIKAFTINPNGGGSITSLEFVDPPTTDANGTLLVSIDQGDGRISTLAVPAQYGLFTENVSDVYMFQGTWRDGSFTTQETRNPNDDDRILFDGHLGTFVYGVETTQAQLNSFVDSLAVKTATYTGATGFGADVTLNLNFTAQTWTGTFNGGVDTTSELQFGPENLGTAAVIGHIGFTATGTISGTNITSSSISANDLSVSFGNQDFTRTISGTVDATFYGSEAQGIGGIADINKQFYEKDGPDITSFDGKHITTFATELDTD
;
A
#
# COMPACT_ATOMS: atom_id res chain seq x y z
N MET A 1 -18.42 9.39 11.38
CA MET A 1 -18.74 8.27 12.29
C MET A 1 -19.53 7.25 11.49
N LEU A 2 -19.02 6.01 11.37
CA LEU A 2 -19.73 4.91 10.73
C LEU A 2 -20.99 4.56 11.54
N ASN A 3 -22.07 4.22 10.86
CA ASN A 3 -23.28 3.73 11.51
C ASN A 3 -23.05 2.28 12.03
N SER A 4 -23.99 1.78 12.84
CA SER A 4 -23.85 0.47 13.49
C SER A 4 -23.80 -0.71 12.52
N GLU A 5 -24.33 -0.57 11.31
CA GLU A 5 -24.37 -1.61 10.28
C GLU A 5 -23.06 -1.63 9.49
N GLU A 6 -22.55 -0.45 9.11
CA GLU A 6 -21.23 -0.25 8.50
C GLU A 6 -20.10 -0.72 9.42
N ALA A 7 -20.19 -0.41 10.72
CA ALA A 7 -19.25 -0.90 11.72
C ALA A 7 -19.28 -2.43 11.87
N GLN A 8 -20.45 -3.06 11.70
CA GLN A 8 -20.58 -4.52 11.76
C GLN A 8 -20.06 -5.22 10.50
N LEU A 9 -20.26 -4.64 9.31
CA LEU A 9 -19.73 -5.15 8.06
C LEU A 9 -18.20 -5.04 8.01
N LEU A 10 -17.66 -3.90 8.45
CA LEU A 10 -16.23 -3.69 8.62
C LEU A 10 -15.64 -4.66 9.66
N LEU A 11 -16.34 -4.88 10.78
CA LEU A 11 -15.93 -5.86 11.79
C LEU A 11 -15.94 -7.30 11.25
N ALA A 12 -16.94 -7.70 10.47
CA ALA A 12 -17.01 -9.04 9.87
C ALA A 12 -15.88 -9.24 8.85
N THR A 13 -15.57 -8.20 8.08
CA THR A 13 -14.46 -8.13 7.14
C THR A 13 -13.10 -8.28 7.83
N ILE A 14 -12.84 -7.51 8.89
CA ILE A 14 -11.60 -7.57 9.66
C ILE A 14 -11.45 -8.96 10.31
N LYS A 15 -12.52 -9.53 10.87
CA LYS A 15 -12.53 -10.90 11.41
C LYS A 15 -12.10 -11.96 10.40
N ALA A 16 -12.44 -11.78 9.13
CA ALA A 16 -12.08 -12.72 8.06
C ALA A 16 -10.60 -12.64 7.64
N PHE A 17 -9.93 -11.49 7.84
CA PHE A 17 -8.55 -11.27 7.42
C PHE A 17 -7.53 -11.46 8.56
N THR A 18 -7.86 -11.09 9.81
CA THR A 18 -6.88 -11.12 10.91
C THR A 18 -6.80 -12.44 11.65
N ILE A 19 -7.81 -13.31 11.51
CA ILE A 19 -7.81 -14.63 12.14
C ILE A 19 -7.49 -15.65 11.06
N ASN A 20 -6.27 -16.21 11.06
CA ASN A 20 -6.05 -17.51 10.45
C ASN A 20 -7.04 -18.48 11.14
N PRO A 21 -8.04 -19.05 10.44
CA PRO A 21 -9.07 -19.88 11.07
C PRO A 21 -8.49 -21.12 11.79
N ASN A 22 -7.22 -21.45 11.54
CA ASN A 22 -6.51 -22.54 12.19
C ASN A 22 -5.75 -22.13 13.47
N GLY A 23 -5.71 -20.84 13.83
CA GLY A 23 -4.84 -20.30 14.89
C GLY A 23 -5.51 -19.91 16.21
N GLY A 24 -6.85 -19.90 16.29
CA GLY A 24 -7.56 -19.67 17.56
C GLY A 24 -7.58 -18.24 18.11
N GLY A 25 -7.04 -17.25 17.38
CA GLY A 25 -7.10 -15.85 17.78
C GLY A 25 -8.52 -15.28 17.74
N SER A 26 -8.82 -14.33 18.62
CA SER A 26 -10.11 -13.63 18.69
C SER A 26 -9.92 -12.12 18.75
N ILE A 27 -10.73 -11.36 18.02
CA ILE A 27 -10.75 -9.90 18.13
C ILE A 27 -11.43 -9.52 19.44
N THR A 28 -10.73 -8.77 20.29
CA THR A 28 -11.19 -8.39 21.63
C THR A 28 -11.72 -6.96 21.71
N SER A 29 -11.24 -6.06 20.84
CA SER A 29 -11.80 -4.71 20.74
C SER A 29 -11.58 -4.08 19.36
N LEU A 30 -12.48 -3.16 19.02
CA LEU A 30 -12.35 -2.19 17.94
C LEU A 30 -12.54 -0.80 18.54
N GLU A 31 -11.56 0.09 18.37
CA GLU A 31 -11.66 1.46 18.84
C GLU A 31 -11.31 2.40 17.68
N PHE A 32 -12.26 3.26 17.30
CA PHE A 32 -11.95 4.40 16.43
C PHE A 32 -11.38 5.50 17.30
N VAL A 33 -10.09 5.78 17.13
CA VAL A 33 -9.40 6.88 17.80
C VAL A 33 -9.28 8.02 16.80
N ASP A 34 -10.09 9.05 17.02
CA ASP A 34 -9.96 10.31 16.29
C ASP A 34 -9.07 11.26 17.12
N PRO A 35 -8.01 11.87 16.56
CA PRO A 35 -7.32 12.96 17.23
C PRO A 35 -8.29 14.13 17.47
N PRO A 36 -8.12 14.95 18.53
CA PRO A 36 -9.04 16.05 18.86
C PRO A 36 -8.96 17.25 17.89
N THR A 37 -8.53 17.03 16.64
CA THR A 37 -8.34 18.06 15.61
C THR A 37 -9.32 17.87 14.46
N THR A 38 -9.62 18.95 13.75
CA THR A 38 -10.70 19.06 12.74
C THR A 38 -10.53 18.21 11.48
N ASP A 39 -9.45 17.44 11.36
CA ASP A 39 -9.14 16.60 10.22
C ASP A 39 -9.26 15.15 10.66
N ALA A 40 -10.38 14.51 10.31
CA ALA A 40 -10.73 13.15 10.73
C ALA A 40 -9.85 12.10 10.02
N ASN A 41 -8.60 11.95 10.48
CA ASN A 41 -7.65 10.92 10.04
C ASN A 41 -7.81 9.62 10.86
N GLY A 42 -9.03 9.31 11.31
CA GLY A 42 -9.34 8.33 12.35
C GLY A 42 -8.50 7.05 12.25
N THR A 43 -7.88 6.66 13.37
CA THR A 43 -7.16 5.39 13.48
C THR A 43 -8.13 4.33 13.98
N LEU A 44 -8.35 3.27 13.20
CA LEU A 44 -9.04 2.09 13.73
C LEU A 44 -8.03 1.21 14.44
N LEU A 45 -8.12 1.12 15.76
CA LEU A 45 -7.39 0.17 16.57
C LEU A 45 -8.18 -1.13 16.61
N VAL A 46 -7.61 -2.20 16.09
CA VAL A 46 -8.12 -3.56 16.22
C VAL A 46 -7.21 -4.30 17.20
N SER A 47 -7.72 -4.69 18.36
CA SER A 47 -6.97 -5.56 19.29
C SER A 47 -7.33 -7.01 19.04
N ILE A 48 -6.32 -7.83 18.75
CA ILE A 48 -6.46 -9.28 18.57
C ILE A 48 -5.76 -9.99 19.72
N ASP A 49 -6.50 -10.80 20.46
CA ASP A 49 -5.96 -11.76 21.42
C ASP A 49 -5.64 -13.07 20.67
N GLN A 50 -4.37 -13.45 20.64
CA GLN A 50 -3.94 -14.68 19.95
C GLN A 50 -4.19 -15.96 20.75
N GLY A 51 -4.80 -15.86 21.94
CA GLY A 51 -5.15 -17.00 22.79
C GLY A 51 -4.00 -17.55 23.65
N ASP A 52 -2.79 -17.00 23.51
CA ASP A 52 -1.60 -17.29 24.32
C ASP A 52 -1.26 -16.14 25.30
N GLY A 53 -2.12 -15.12 25.38
CA GLY A 53 -1.93 -13.92 26.19
C GLY A 53 -1.22 -12.77 25.47
N ARG A 54 -0.90 -12.91 24.17
CA ARG A 54 -0.43 -11.80 23.33
C ARG A 54 -1.59 -11.00 22.76
N ILE A 55 -1.49 -9.68 22.88
CA ILE A 55 -2.41 -8.72 22.24
C ILE A 55 -1.67 -8.07 21.08
N SER A 56 -2.10 -8.31 19.85
CA SER A 56 -1.65 -7.56 18.67
C SER A 56 -2.61 -6.40 18.43
N THR A 57 -2.09 -5.16 18.38
CA THR A 57 -2.89 -3.99 18.01
C THR A 57 -2.63 -3.66 16.55
N LEU A 58 -3.59 -4.01 15.68
CA LEU A 58 -3.64 -3.50 14.33
C LEU A 58 -4.14 -2.05 14.40
N ALA A 59 -3.21 -1.10 14.40
CA ALA A 59 -3.54 0.30 14.15
C ALA A 59 -3.69 0.45 12.64
N VAL A 60 -4.90 0.73 12.19
CA VAL A 60 -5.21 1.14 10.82
C VAL A 60 -5.31 2.65 10.81
N PRO A 61 -4.20 3.38 10.58
CA PRO A 61 -4.32 4.78 10.21
C PRO A 61 -5.01 4.81 8.84
N ALA A 62 -6.18 5.45 8.77
CA ALA A 62 -6.78 5.84 7.49
C ALA A 62 -5.91 6.96 6.90
N GLN A 63 -4.75 6.59 6.36
CA GLN A 63 -3.81 7.58 5.84
C GLN A 63 -4.14 7.97 4.40
N TYR A 64 -4.84 7.12 3.61
CA TYR A 64 -5.01 7.36 2.17
C TYR A 64 -6.34 6.95 1.51
N GLY A 65 -7.40 6.56 2.23
CA GLY A 65 -8.73 6.55 1.63
C GLY A 65 -9.73 5.56 2.19
N LEU A 66 -10.89 6.09 2.56
CA LEU A 66 -12.16 5.35 2.60
C LEU A 66 -12.85 5.67 1.26
N PHE A 67 -12.96 4.70 0.37
CA PHE A 67 -13.51 4.93 -0.97
C PHE A 67 -14.98 4.54 -0.98
N THR A 68 -15.87 5.49 -1.30
CA THR A 68 -17.32 5.35 -1.09
C THR A 68 -18.15 5.58 -2.35
N GLU A 69 -19.13 4.71 -2.60
CA GLU A 69 -20.19 4.81 -3.60
C GLU A 69 -21.36 5.62 -2.97
N ASN A 70 -21.16 6.94 -2.80
CA ASN A 70 -21.94 7.80 -1.90
C ASN A 70 -21.68 7.54 -0.41
N VAL A 71 -22.10 8.48 0.46
CA VAL A 71 -21.74 8.59 1.90
C VAL A 71 -22.04 7.34 2.77
N SER A 72 -22.59 6.26 2.21
CA SER A 72 -23.06 5.05 2.90
C SER A 72 -22.43 3.72 2.44
N ASP A 73 -21.78 3.64 1.27
CA ASP A 73 -21.30 2.34 0.74
C ASP A 73 -19.80 2.36 0.45
N VAL A 74 -19.00 1.83 1.38
CA VAL A 74 -17.55 1.69 1.21
C VAL A 74 -17.26 0.52 0.27
N TYR A 75 -16.72 0.78 -0.91
CA TYR A 75 -16.41 -0.28 -1.87
C TYR A 75 -14.96 -0.74 -1.84
N MET A 76 -14.05 0.10 -1.32
CA MET A 76 -12.64 -0.20 -1.15
C MET A 76 -12.03 0.54 0.05
N PHE A 77 -11.06 -0.09 0.69
CA PHE A 77 -10.30 0.42 1.82
C PHE A 77 -8.82 0.10 1.63
N GLN A 78 -7.95 1.05 2.00
CA GLN A 78 -6.50 0.84 2.04
C GLN A 78 -5.93 1.31 3.38
N GLY A 79 -4.95 0.58 3.91
CA GLY A 79 -4.30 0.97 5.15
C GLY A 79 -2.94 0.32 5.37
N THR A 80 -2.35 0.60 6.53
CA THR A 80 -1.14 -0.04 7.03
C THR A 80 -1.46 -0.95 8.20
N TRP A 81 -0.65 -1.99 8.39
CA TRP A 81 -0.70 -2.87 9.55
C TRP A 81 0.68 -3.00 10.17
N ARG A 82 0.71 -3.23 11.48
CA ARG A 82 1.93 -3.47 12.24
C ARG A 82 1.75 -4.73 13.07
N ASP A 83 2.71 -5.63 13.02
CA ASP A 83 2.78 -6.79 13.91
C ASP A 83 4.14 -6.78 14.61
N GLY A 84 4.16 -6.70 15.92
CA GLY A 84 5.40 -6.53 16.65
C GLY A 84 5.20 -6.22 18.11
N SER A 85 6.30 -5.85 18.75
CA SER A 85 6.35 -5.44 20.15
C SER A 85 6.87 -4.02 20.28
N PHE A 86 6.31 -3.28 21.24
CA PHE A 86 6.87 -2.01 21.67
C PHE A 86 7.76 -2.26 22.88
N THR A 87 9.00 -1.77 22.82
CA THR A 87 9.92 -1.78 23.95
C THR A 87 10.31 -0.35 24.29
N THR A 88 10.33 -0.01 25.58
CA THR A 88 10.88 1.25 26.05
C THR A 88 12.37 1.09 26.22
N GLN A 89 13.15 1.83 25.44
CA GLN A 89 14.56 2.00 25.67
C GLN A 89 14.75 3.14 26.67
N GLU A 90 14.93 2.76 27.93
CA GLU A 90 15.26 3.70 28.99
C GLU A 90 16.61 4.36 28.68
N THR A 91 16.66 5.69 28.65
CA THR A 91 17.91 6.39 28.46
C THR A 91 18.62 6.53 29.81
N ARG A 92 19.95 6.34 29.82
CA ARG A 92 20.76 6.64 31.02
C ARG A 92 21.10 8.13 31.13
N ASN A 93 20.71 8.93 30.15
CA ASN A 93 20.95 10.36 30.12
C ASN A 93 19.69 11.06 30.65
N PRO A 94 19.73 11.73 31.81
CA PRO A 94 18.55 12.37 32.39
C PRO A 94 17.99 13.55 31.57
N ASN A 95 18.66 13.92 30.46
CA ASN A 95 18.20 14.94 29.53
C ASN A 95 17.59 14.37 28.24
N ASP A 96 17.59 13.05 28.06
CA ASP A 96 16.96 12.39 26.91
C ASP A 96 15.68 11.69 27.37
N ASP A 97 14.58 11.93 26.67
CA ASP A 97 13.35 11.18 26.91
C ASP A 97 13.53 9.70 26.53
N ASP A 98 12.91 8.82 27.30
CA ASP A 98 12.82 7.39 26.98
C ASP A 98 12.22 7.21 25.58
N ARG A 99 12.82 6.30 24.80
CA ARG A 99 12.38 6.05 23.43
C ARG A 99 11.47 4.83 23.40
N ILE A 100 10.29 4.98 22.81
CA ILE A 100 9.48 3.81 22.42
C ILE A 100 10.05 3.28 21.11
N LEU A 101 10.61 2.08 21.16
CA LEU A 101 11.09 1.33 20.01
C LEU A 101 10.00 0.33 19.58
N PHE A 102 9.65 0.36 18.30
CA PHE A 102 8.84 -0.71 17.69
C PHE A 102 9.78 -1.71 17.05
N ASP A 103 9.66 -2.98 17.46
CA ASP A 103 10.32 -4.12 16.81
C ASP A 103 9.25 -5.02 16.21
N GLY A 104 9.18 -5.09 14.88
CA GLY A 104 8.14 -5.81 14.20
C GLY A 104 8.08 -5.57 12.70
N HIS A 105 7.06 -6.16 12.09
CA HIS A 105 6.74 -6.02 10.69
C HIS A 105 5.77 -4.85 10.48
N LEU A 106 6.02 -4.08 9.43
CA LEU A 106 5.11 -3.09 8.88
C LEU A 106 4.68 -3.59 7.50
N GLY A 107 3.39 -3.52 7.22
CA GLY A 107 2.87 -3.81 5.89
C GLY A 107 1.70 -2.91 5.54
N THR A 108 1.21 -3.10 4.33
CA THR A 108 0.08 -2.38 3.76
C THR A 108 -0.97 -3.40 3.32
N PHE A 109 -2.22 -2.97 3.23
CA PHE A 109 -3.32 -3.79 2.75
C PHE A 109 -4.29 -2.98 1.90
N VAL A 110 -5.02 -3.68 1.04
CA VAL A 110 -6.19 -3.17 0.31
C VAL A 110 -7.28 -4.23 0.41
N TYR A 111 -8.51 -3.80 0.61
CA TYR A 111 -9.68 -4.68 0.73
C TYR A 111 -10.90 -3.98 0.15
N GLY A 112 -11.82 -4.73 -0.43
CA GLY A 112 -13.07 -4.16 -0.91
C GLY A 112 -14.00 -5.22 -1.48
N VAL A 113 -15.10 -4.75 -2.07
CA VAL A 113 -16.01 -5.59 -2.84
C VAL A 113 -15.50 -5.64 -4.27
N GLU A 114 -14.96 -6.77 -4.70
CA GLU A 114 -14.46 -6.94 -6.06
C GLU A 114 -15.58 -6.74 -7.09
N THR A 115 -15.28 -6.00 -8.15
CA THR A 115 -16.17 -5.86 -9.28
C THR A 115 -16.32 -7.21 -9.98
N THR A 116 -17.55 -7.63 -10.25
CA THR A 116 -17.79 -8.83 -11.06
C THR A 116 -17.53 -8.57 -12.54
N GLN A 117 -17.29 -9.63 -13.33
CA GLN A 117 -17.12 -9.49 -14.78
C GLN A 117 -18.32 -8.82 -15.47
N ALA A 118 -19.54 -9.08 -15.01
CA ALA A 118 -20.74 -8.48 -15.58
C ALA A 118 -20.80 -6.98 -15.32
N GLN A 119 -20.44 -6.55 -14.10
CA GLN A 119 -20.35 -5.14 -13.72
C GLN A 119 -19.26 -4.43 -14.52
N LEU A 120 -18.07 -5.03 -14.64
CA LEU A 120 -16.99 -4.47 -15.44
C LEU A 120 -17.41 -4.31 -16.91
N ASN A 121 -18.08 -5.31 -17.49
CA ASN A 121 -18.59 -5.20 -18.86
C ASN A 121 -19.59 -4.06 -19.01
N SER A 122 -20.53 -3.92 -18.06
CA SER A 122 -21.48 -2.80 -18.07
C SER A 122 -20.80 -1.43 -17.95
N PHE A 123 -19.79 -1.30 -17.09
CA PHE A 123 -18.97 -0.09 -16.99
C PHE A 123 -18.26 0.19 -18.30
N VAL A 124 -17.53 -0.79 -18.84
CA VAL A 124 -16.80 -0.63 -20.11
C VAL A 124 -17.76 -0.25 -21.22
N ASP A 125 -18.94 -0.85 -21.29
CA ASP A 125 -19.97 -0.54 -22.30
C ASP A 125 -20.52 0.88 -22.19
N SER A 126 -20.56 1.47 -21.00
CA SER A 126 -21.00 2.85 -20.77
C SER A 126 -19.99 3.89 -21.26
N LEU A 127 -18.69 3.54 -21.30
CA LEU A 127 -17.64 4.45 -21.75
C LEU A 127 -17.73 4.74 -23.26
N ALA A 128 -17.72 6.03 -23.62
CA ALA A 128 -17.74 6.49 -25.01
C ALA A 128 -16.44 6.11 -25.75
N VAL A 129 -15.30 6.32 -25.08
CA VAL A 129 -13.99 5.79 -25.48
C VAL A 129 -13.66 4.74 -24.44
N LYS A 130 -13.38 3.50 -24.85
CA LYS A 130 -13.14 2.35 -23.95
C LYS A 130 -11.78 2.45 -23.23
N THR A 131 -11.56 3.57 -22.56
CA THR A 131 -10.37 3.96 -21.82
C THR A 131 -10.82 4.61 -20.52
N ALA A 132 -10.03 4.43 -19.45
CA ALA A 132 -10.30 5.06 -18.17
C ALA A 132 -8.96 5.37 -17.47
N THR A 133 -8.95 6.44 -16.69
CA THR A 133 -7.82 6.81 -15.85
C THR A 133 -8.21 6.61 -14.40
N TYR A 134 -7.30 6.10 -13.58
CA TYR A 134 -7.49 5.97 -12.15
C TYR A 134 -6.33 6.64 -11.43
N THR A 135 -6.62 7.38 -10.36
CA THR A 135 -5.62 8.09 -9.55
C THR A 135 -5.77 7.72 -8.08
N GLY A 136 -4.68 7.76 -7.33
CA GLY A 136 -4.68 7.43 -5.91
C GLY A 136 -3.27 7.33 -5.36
N ALA A 137 -3.05 6.43 -4.40
CA ALA A 137 -1.77 6.33 -3.71
C ALA A 137 -1.42 4.88 -3.32
N THR A 138 -0.12 4.66 -3.10
CA THR A 138 0.40 3.46 -2.44
C THR A 138 0.12 3.52 -0.93
N GLY A 139 0.22 2.38 -0.24
CA GLY A 139 -0.02 2.32 1.20
C GLY A 139 1.04 3.06 2.02
N PHE A 140 2.12 3.50 1.37
CA PHE A 140 3.15 4.36 1.93
C PHE A 140 3.10 5.80 1.40
N GLY A 141 2.03 6.18 0.69
CA GLY A 141 1.73 7.57 0.32
C GLY A 141 2.21 8.02 -1.05
N ALA A 142 2.98 7.21 -1.78
CA ALA A 142 3.43 7.58 -3.13
C ALA A 142 2.26 7.64 -4.11
N ASP A 143 2.17 8.70 -4.90
CA ASP A 143 1.10 8.89 -5.89
C ASP A 143 1.06 7.77 -6.92
N VAL A 144 -0.15 7.37 -7.34
CA VAL A 144 -0.38 6.35 -8.37
C VAL A 144 -1.33 6.89 -9.43
N THR A 145 -0.97 6.69 -10.69
CA THR A 145 -1.85 6.92 -11.83
C THR A 145 -1.85 5.70 -12.72
N LEU A 146 -3.03 5.21 -13.08
CA LEU A 146 -3.24 4.09 -14.00
C LEU A 146 -4.05 4.57 -15.19
N ASN A 147 -3.65 4.18 -16.40
CA ASN A 147 -4.38 4.46 -17.63
C ASN A 147 -4.70 3.13 -18.31
N LEU A 148 -5.99 2.85 -18.47
CA LEU A 148 -6.50 1.60 -19.01
C LEU A 148 -7.03 1.81 -20.42
N ASN A 149 -6.80 0.81 -21.28
CA ASN A 149 -7.39 0.70 -22.60
C ASN A 149 -8.07 -0.66 -22.72
N PHE A 150 -9.39 -0.68 -22.53
CA PHE A 150 -10.20 -1.90 -22.57
C PHE A 150 -10.34 -2.47 -23.98
N THR A 151 -10.20 -1.65 -25.03
CA THR A 151 -10.17 -2.15 -26.43
C THR A 151 -8.91 -2.97 -26.69
N ALA A 152 -7.76 -2.45 -26.28
CA ALA A 152 -6.47 -3.10 -26.46
C ALA A 152 -6.18 -4.15 -25.38
N GLN A 153 -6.99 -4.19 -24.30
CA GLN A 153 -6.76 -4.99 -23.10
C GLN A 153 -5.38 -4.73 -22.49
N THR A 154 -4.97 -3.46 -22.47
CA THR A 154 -3.68 -3.03 -21.92
C THR A 154 -3.87 -1.94 -20.88
N TRP A 155 -2.86 -1.79 -20.03
CA TRP A 155 -2.78 -0.70 -19.08
C TRP A 155 -1.35 -0.18 -18.96
N THR A 156 -1.22 1.08 -18.55
CA THR A 156 0.03 1.69 -18.10
C THR A 156 -0.18 2.30 -16.73
N GLY A 157 0.87 2.35 -15.92
CA GLY A 157 0.80 2.98 -14.62
C GLY A 157 2.11 3.65 -14.23
N THR A 158 1.99 4.71 -13.45
CA THR A 158 3.12 5.45 -12.88
C THR A 158 2.94 5.53 -11.38
N PHE A 159 3.96 5.12 -10.64
CA PHE A 159 4.06 5.19 -9.19
C PHE A 159 5.13 6.24 -8.87
N ASN A 160 4.77 7.22 -8.05
CA ASN A 160 5.58 8.40 -7.73
C ASN A 160 6.21 9.07 -8.97
N GLY A 161 5.44 9.20 -10.06
CA GLY A 161 5.92 9.76 -11.33
C GLY A 161 7.10 9.00 -11.98
N GLY A 162 7.39 7.77 -11.54
CA GLY A 162 8.50 6.97 -12.04
C GLY A 162 9.87 7.31 -11.45
N VAL A 163 9.95 8.16 -10.41
CA VAL A 163 11.20 8.62 -9.77
C VAL A 163 11.10 8.47 -8.26
N ASP A 164 12.17 8.03 -7.59
CA ASP A 164 12.18 7.94 -6.12
C ASP A 164 12.19 9.33 -5.46
N THR A 165 11.42 9.52 -4.39
CA THR A 165 11.61 10.68 -3.50
C THR A 165 12.61 10.31 -2.41
N THR A 166 13.90 10.59 -2.65
CA THR A 166 15.01 10.13 -1.78
C THR A 166 14.88 10.55 -0.31
N SER A 167 14.28 11.71 -0.02
CA SER A 167 14.06 12.18 1.35
C SER A 167 13.00 11.41 2.13
N GLU A 168 12.20 10.59 1.44
CA GLU A 168 11.08 9.84 2.02
C GLU A 168 11.34 8.33 2.02
N LEU A 169 12.47 7.89 1.45
CA LEU A 169 12.88 6.50 1.51
C LEU A 169 13.41 6.14 2.88
N GLN A 170 12.97 5.00 3.39
CA GLN A 170 13.53 4.39 4.60
C GLN A 170 13.96 2.96 4.29
N PHE A 171 15.15 2.62 4.76
CA PHE A 171 15.77 1.32 4.57
C PHE A 171 15.72 0.54 5.89
N GLY A 172 15.06 -0.62 5.86
CA GLY A 172 15.09 -1.59 6.94
C GLY A 172 16.40 -2.39 6.93
N PRO A 173 16.64 -3.18 7.99
CA PRO A 173 17.84 -4.01 8.08
C PRO A 173 17.94 -4.96 6.89
N GLU A 174 19.15 -5.09 6.34
CA GLU A 174 19.43 -6.06 5.29
C GLU A 174 19.36 -7.48 5.84
N ASN A 175 18.54 -8.32 5.20
CA ASN A 175 18.58 -9.76 5.42
C ASN A 175 18.96 -10.43 4.10
N LEU A 176 20.01 -11.25 4.12
CA LEU A 176 20.51 -11.99 2.94
C LEU A 176 20.86 -11.10 1.72
N GLY A 177 21.30 -9.87 1.95
CA GLY A 177 21.73 -8.94 0.90
C GLY A 177 20.59 -8.15 0.23
N THR A 178 19.39 -8.17 0.81
CA THR A 178 18.27 -7.35 0.36
C THR A 178 17.73 -6.51 1.51
N ALA A 179 17.72 -5.19 1.35
CA ALA A 179 17.12 -4.26 2.30
C ALA A 179 15.61 -4.18 2.07
N ALA A 180 14.80 -4.18 3.13
CA ALA A 180 13.41 -3.74 2.99
C ALA A 180 13.42 -2.22 2.73
N VAL A 181 12.64 -1.76 1.75
CA VAL A 181 12.55 -0.34 1.41
C VAL A 181 11.09 0.10 1.47
N ILE A 182 10.82 1.17 2.22
CA ILE A 182 9.50 1.78 2.33
C ILE A 182 9.57 3.27 1.97
N GLY A 183 8.42 3.89 1.75
CA GLY A 183 8.30 5.28 1.31
C GLY A 183 7.97 5.40 -0.17
N HIS A 184 8.36 6.54 -0.76
CA HIS A 184 7.96 6.91 -2.12
C HIS A 184 8.95 6.39 -3.17
N ILE A 185 8.79 5.11 -3.50
CA ILE A 185 9.54 4.44 -4.57
C ILE A 185 8.89 4.73 -5.92
N GLY A 186 9.69 5.21 -6.87
CA GLY A 186 9.23 5.56 -8.20
C GLY A 186 9.51 4.49 -9.25
N PHE A 187 8.48 4.14 -9.98
CA PHE A 187 8.56 3.24 -11.13
C PHE A 187 7.34 3.41 -12.05
N THR A 188 7.44 2.84 -13.24
CA THR A 188 6.36 2.74 -14.21
C THR A 188 6.12 1.28 -14.55
N ALA A 189 4.87 0.91 -14.75
CA ALA A 189 4.46 -0.44 -15.11
C ALA A 189 3.60 -0.41 -16.37
N THR A 190 3.70 -1.45 -17.19
CA THR A 190 2.73 -1.70 -18.27
C THR A 190 2.31 -3.16 -18.25
N GLY A 191 1.12 -3.47 -18.73
CA GLY A 191 0.62 -4.82 -18.69
C GLY A 191 -0.69 -5.05 -19.43
N THR A 192 -1.35 -6.14 -19.06
CA THR A 192 -2.58 -6.61 -19.70
C THR A 192 -3.76 -6.58 -18.73
N ILE A 193 -4.96 -6.47 -19.30
CA ILE A 193 -6.24 -6.60 -18.61
C ILE A 193 -6.80 -7.98 -18.95
N SER A 194 -7.06 -8.81 -17.94
CA SER A 194 -7.66 -10.14 -18.12
C SER A 194 -8.83 -10.32 -17.17
N GLY A 195 -10.04 -10.26 -17.72
CA GLY A 195 -11.26 -10.18 -16.94
C GLY A 195 -11.24 -8.96 -16.02
N THR A 196 -11.40 -9.18 -14.71
CA THR A 196 -11.38 -8.14 -13.67
C THR A 196 -9.98 -7.88 -13.10
N ASN A 197 -8.94 -8.52 -13.64
CA ASN A 197 -7.58 -8.38 -13.14
C ASN A 197 -6.71 -7.58 -14.11
N ILE A 198 -5.75 -6.85 -13.56
CA ILE A 198 -4.63 -6.27 -14.30
C ILE A 198 -3.33 -6.83 -13.75
N THR A 199 -2.43 -7.21 -14.66
CA THR A 199 -1.11 -7.75 -14.31
C THR A 199 -0.05 -7.07 -15.16
N SER A 200 1.06 -6.66 -14.54
CA SER A 200 2.19 -6.06 -15.24
C SER A 200 2.94 -7.09 -16.08
N SER A 201 3.34 -6.70 -17.28
CA SER A 201 4.31 -7.43 -18.12
C SER A 201 5.69 -6.78 -18.14
N SER A 202 5.81 -5.51 -17.73
CA SER A 202 7.09 -4.83 -17.63
C SER A 202 7.08 -3.76 -16.54
N ILE A 203 8.26 -3.54 -15.95
CA ILE A 203 8.56 -2.53 -14.95
C ILE A 203 9.79 -1.74 -15.41
N SER A 204 9.76 -0.42 -15.26
CA SER A 204 10.89 0.48 -15.49
C SER A 204 10.88 1.63 -14.50
N ALA A 205 11.94 2.44 -14.46
CA ALA A 205 11.97 3.67 -13.69
C ALA A 205 12.75 4.75 -14.45
N ASN A 206 12.48 6.01 -14.12
CA ASN A 206 13.07 7.17 -14.80
C ASN A 206 14.39 7.63 -14.17
N ASP A 207 14.75 7.06 -13.01
CA ASP A 207 15.89 7.44 -12.17
C ASP A 207 16.92 6.31 -12.03
N LEU A 208 17.04 5.46 -13.06
CA LEU A 208 18.00 4.37 -13.04
C LEU A 208 19.46 4.84 -13.15
N SER A 209 19.70 6.03 -13.70
CA SER A 209 21.06 6.60 -13.79
C SER A 209 21.43 7.35 -12.50
N VAL A 210 22.56 7.00 -11.89
CA VAL A 210 23.09 7.65 -10.68
C VAL A 210 24.54 8.01 -10.88
N SER A 211 24.93 9.20 -10.43
CA SER A 211 26.31 9.69 -10.53
C SER A 211 26.87 10.04 -9.15
N PHE A 212 28.09 9.58 -8.88
CA PHE A 212 28.86 9.92 -7.68
C PHE A 212 30.17 10.61 -8.08
N GLY A 213 30.09 11.91 -8.37
CA GLY A 213 31.22 12.67 -8.91
C GLY A 213 31.48 12.29 -10.37
N ASN A 214 32.62 11.66 -10.66
CA ASN A 214 33.02 11.28 -12.02
C ASN A 214 32.71 9.79 -12.34
N GLN A 215 31.88 9.14 -11.52
CA GLN A 215 31.51 7.74 -11.68
C GLN A 215 30.00 7.65 -11.91
N ASP A 216 29.60 7.05 -13.02
CA ASP A 216 28.21 6.84 -13.40
C ASP A 216 27.83 5.36 -13.26
N PHE A 217 26.66 5.11 -12.69
CA PHE A 217 26.10 3.79 -12.46
C PHE A 217 24.69 3.71 -13.02
N THR A 218 24.26 2.49 -13.34
CA THR A 218 22.88 2.21 -13.75
C THR A 218 22.28 1.20 -12.79
N ARG A 219 21.24 1.62 -12.07
CA ARG A 219 20.40 0.77 -11.22
C ARG A 219 19.60 -0.20 -12.09
N THR A 220 19.31 -1.36 -11.56
CA THR A 220 18.32 -2.28 -12.11
C THR A 220 16.98 -2.12 -11.38
N ILE A 221 15.89 -2.46 -12.07
CA ILE A 221 14.56 -2.57 -11.47
C ILE A 221 13.84 -3.78 -12.07
N SER A 222 13.12 -4.49 -11.22
CA SER A 222 12.25 -5.61 -11.60
C SER A 222 11.10 -5.71 -10.62
N GLY A 223 10.09 -6.51 -10.94
CA GLY A 223 8.96 -6.70 -10.03
C GLY A 223 7.68 -7.05 -10.75
N THR A 224 6.59 -7.04 -10.00
CA THR A 224 5.24 -7.23 -10.50
C THR A 224 4.28 -6.20 -9.90
N VAL A 225 3.24 -5.90 -10.66
CA VAL A 225 2.04 -5.20 -10.19
C VAL A 225 0.85 -6.06 -10.57
N ASP A 226 0.08 -6.47 -9.58
CA ASP A 226 -1.13 -7.26 -9.73
C ASP A 226 -2.29 -6.56 -9.00
N ALA A 227 -3.41 -6.36 -9.68
CA ALA A 227 -4.55 -5.62 -9.16
C ALA A 227 -5.88 -6.17 -9.68
N THR A 228 -6.97 -5.79 -9.01
CA THR A 228 -8.34 -6.07 -9.42
C THR A 228 -9.21 -4.82 -9.30
N PHE A 229 -10.36 -4.81 -9.98
CA PHE A 229 -11.36 -3.75 -9.85
C PHE A 229 -12.21 -3.95 -8.61
N TYR A 230 -12.64 -2.84 -8.00
CA TYR A 230 -13.52 -2.78 -6.85
C TYR A 230 -14.73 -1.87 -7.11
N GLY A 231 -15.84 -2.21 -6.47
CA GLY A 231 -17.10 -1.49 -6.57
C GLY A 231 -18.00 -1.93 -7.71
N SER A 232 -19.27 -1.56 -7.63
CA SER A 232 -20.32 -2.04 -8.53
C SER A 232 -20.20 -1.52 -9.97
N GLU A 233 -19.44 -0.44 -10.17
CA GLU A 233 -19.20 0.24 -11.45
C GLU A 233 -17.70 0.30 -11.77
N ALA A 234 -16.89 -0.59 -11.17
CA ALA A 234 -15.43 -0.54 -11.28
C ALA A 234 -14.84 0.81 -10.82
N GLN A 235 -15.41 1.42 -9.78
CA GLN A 235 -15.01 2.76 -9.31
C GLN A 235 -13.56 2.79 -8.82
N GLY A 236 -13.01 1.67 -8.37
CA GLY A 236 -11.63 1.61 -7.92
C GLY A 236 -10.83 0.46 -8.51
N ILE A 237 -9.52 0.62 -8.43
CA ILE A 237 -8.54 -0.45 -8.66
C ILE A 237 -7.65 -0.51 -7.42
N GLY A 238 -7.47 -1.72 -6.90
CA GLY A 238 -6.62 -1.98 -5.75
C GLY A 238 -5.73 -3.19 -6.02
N GLY A 239 -4.49 -3.14 -5.54
CA GLY A 239 -3.54 -4.21 -5.82
C GLY A 239 -2.28 -4.16 -4.97
N ILE A 240 -1.31 -4.98 -5.38
CA ILE A 240 0.02 -5.10 -4.79
C ILE A 240 1.06 -4.75 -5.85
N ALA A 241 2.03 -3.94 -5.47
CA ALA A 241 3.28 -3.76 -6.18
C ALA A 241 4.40 -4.45 -5.38
N ASP A 242 5.07 -5.40 -6.01
CA ASP A 242 6.25 -6.06 -5.47
C ASP A 242 7.46 -5.72 -6.35
N ILE A 243 8.30 -4.80 -5.89
CA ILE A 243 9.39 -4.18 -6.64
C ILE A 243 10.74 -4.50 -6.00
N ASN A 244 11.68 -4.97 -6.81
CA ASN A 244 13.09 -4.99 -6.48
C ASN A 244 13.79 -3.87 -7.25
N LYS A 245 14.53 -3.02 -6.56
CA LYS A 245 15.30 -1.93 -7.17
C LYS A 245 16.70 -1.90 -6.58
N GLN A 246 17.71 -1.78 -7.43
CA GLN A 246 19.09 -1.64 -6.96
C GLN A 246 19.34 -0.22 -6.49
N PHE A 247 20.03 -0.09 -5.36
CA PHE A 247 20.48 1.17 -4.78
C PHE A 247 22.00 1.20 -4.69
N TYR A 248 22.53 2.41 -4.50
CA TYR A 248 23.95 2.64 -4.29
C TYR A 248 24.13 3.53 -3.07
N GLU A 249 25.09 3.18 -2.25
CA GLU A 249 25.54 3.98 -1.11
C GLU A 249 26.99 4.39 -1.32
N LYS A 250 27.32 5.60 -0.87
CA LYS A 250 28.69 6.10 -0.87
C LYS A 250 29.16 6.27 0.57
N ASP A 251 30.15 5.47 0.95
CA ASP A 251 30.87 5.60 2.21
C ASP A 251 32.32 6.03 1.94
N GLY A 252 32.60 7.31 2.15
CA GLY A 252 33.90 7.89 1.83
C GLY A 252 34.27 7.75 0.33
N PRO A 253 35.39 7.09 -0.01
CA PRO A 253 35.79 6.84 -1.40
C PRO A 253 35.05 5.67 -2.05
N ASP A 254 34.44 4.79 -1.25
CA ASP A 254 33.87 3.54 -1.72
C ASP A 254 32.40 3.72 -2.10
N ILE A 255 32.00 3.03 -3.17
CA ILE A 255 30.62 2.99 -3.65
C ILE A 255 30.20 1.53 -3.66
N THR A 256 29.19 1.20 -2.89
CA THR A 256 28.62 -0.15 -2.79
C THR A 256 27.22 -0.15 -3.38
N SER A 257 26.81 -1.28 -3.93
CA SER A 257 25.44 -1.51 -4.39
C SER A 257 24.74 -2.52 -3.49
N PHE A 258 23.45 -2.32 -3.28
CA PHE A 258 22.60 -3.29 -2.59
C PHE A 258 21.21 -3.34 -3.26
N ASP A 259 20.52 -4.46 -3.13
CA ASP A 259 19.16 -4.60 -3.64
C ASP A 259 18.16 -4.19 -2.57
N GLY A 260 17.18 -3.38 -2.96
CA GLY A 260 16.06 -2.99 -2.12
C GLY A 260 14.76 -3.68 -2.57
N LYS A 261 14.06 -4.28 -1.61
CA LYS A 261 12.74 -4.89 -1.77
C LYS A 261 11.67 -3.94 -1.25
N HIS A 262 10.77 -3.53 -2.13
CA HIS A 262 9.61 -2.71 -1.81
C HIS A 262 8.33 -3.48 -2.13
N ILE A 263 7.58 -3.85 -1.10
CA ILE A 263 6.26 -4.47 -1.24
C ILE A 263 5.24 -3.50 -0.67
N THR A 264 4.30 -3.05 -1.50
CA THR A 264 3.25 -2.12 -1.08
C THR A 264 1.93 -2.44 -1.75
N THR A 265 0.81 -2.15 -1.09
CA THR A 265 -0.48 -2.08 -1.76
C THR A 265 -0.69 -0.70 -2.36
N PHE A 266 -1.63 -0.59 -3.29
CA PHE A 266 -2.13 0.69 -3.77
C PHE A 266 -3.64 0.63 -3.92
N ALA A 267 -4.27 1.79 -3.88
CA ALA A 267 -5.67 1.98 -4.17
C ALA A 267 -5.83 3.26 -4.99
N THR A 268 -6.64 3.16 -6.04
CA THR A 268 -6.93 4.26 -6.97
C THR A 268 -8.41 4.31 -7.27
N GLU A 269 -8.96 5.50 -7.44
CA GLU A 269 -10.33 5.74 -7.90
C GLU A 269 -10.35 6.20 -9.35
N LEU A 270 -11.47 5.93 -10.03
CA LEU A 270 -11.75 6.42 -11.36
C LEU A 270 -11.70 7.95 -11.38
N ASP A 271 -10.83 8.48 -12.24
CA ASP A 271 -10.72 9.91 -12.50
C ASP A 271 -11.86 10.32 -13.45
N THR A 272 -12.72 11.23 -12.99
CA THR A 272 -13.94 11.66 -13.72
C THR A 272 -13.79 12.99 -14.44
N ASP A 273 -12.58 13.58 -14.43
CA ASP A 273 -12.30 14.89 -15.04
C ASP A 273 -12.23 14.87 -16.58
#